data_AF-A0A8S3KE69-F1
#
_entry.id   AF-A0A8S3KE69-F1
#
_cell.length_a   1.000
_cell.length_b   1.000
_cell.length_c   1.000
_cell.angle_alpha   90.00
_cell.angle_beta   90.00
_cell.angle_gamma   90.00
#
_symmetry.space_group_name_H-M   'P 1'
#
loop_
_entity.id
_entity.type
_entity.pdbx_description
1 polymer ?
#
loop_
_entity_poly.entity_id
_entity_poly.type
_entity_poly.pdbx_seq_one_letter_code
_entity_poly.pdbx_strand_id
1 'polypeptide(L)'
;ATSPGGGYRKGDGAQEENLFRRSDYFRSLDIDLDSVQDEIPERFYCANDGQMRSLVDLTTMYPIDDYGAIYTSGLTFFRKSEDKGYEYMEKPLEGVHALAVAAYRNPKLDGNLLSPKYAVGMRKKLENLLSIAHY
;
A
#
# COMPACT_ATOMS: atom_id res chain seq x y z
N ALA A 1 -7.94 2.86 3.95
CA ALA A 1 -6.82 3.27 4.80
C ALA A 1 -6.69 4.78 4.68
N THR A 2 -6.62 5.50 5.80
CA THR A 2 -6.58 6.98 5.79
C THR A 2 -5.17 7.54 5.87
N SER A 3 -4.19 6.69 6.19
CA SER A 3 -2.82 7.09 6.43
C SER A 3 -1.88 5.99 5.92
N PRO A 4 -0.79 6.35 5.24
CA PRO A 4 0.21 5.39 4.77
C PRO A 4 0.90 4.70 5.93
N GLY A 5 1.05 3.39 5.86
CA GLY A 5 1.75 2.61 6.89
C GLY A 5 1.00 2.52 8.21
N GLY A 6 -0.28 2.93 8.26
CA GLY A 6 -1.08 2.92 9.48
C GLY A 6 -0.39 3.58 10.67
N GLY A 7 -0.18 2.82 11.74
CA GLY A 7 0.46 3.27 12.97
C GLY A 7 1.95 2.91 13.10
N TYR A 8 2.68 2.68 11.99
CA TYR A 8 4.02 2.08 12.06
C TYR A 8 5.02 2.87 12.92
N ARG A 9 4.91 4.21 12.95
CA ARG A 9 5.74 5.10 13.79
C ARG A 9 5.39 5.02 15.29
N LYS A 10 4.20 4.55 15.64
CA LYS A 10 3.70 4.42 17.02
C LYS A 10 3.93 3.02 17.60
N GLY A 11 4.27 2.04 16.75
CA GLY A 11 4.49 0.66 17.15
C GLY A 11 3.30 -0.27 16.94
N ASP A 12 2.30 0.13 16.15
CA ASP A 12 1.16 -0.74 15.86
C ASP A 12 1.60 -2.00 15.08
N GLY A 13 0.97 -3.14 15.35
CA GLY A 13 1.41 -4.48 14.90
C GLY A 13 0.60 -5.10 13.75
N ALA A 14 -0.03 -4.29 12.90
CA ALA A 14 -0.77 -4.81 11.75
C ALA A 14 0.15 -5.09 10.54
N GLN A 15 -0.43 -5.71 9.49
CA GLN A 15 0.34 -6.20 8.34
C GLN A 15 1.08 -5.05 7.63
N GLU A 16 0.43 -3.93 7.40
CA GLU A 16 1.01 -2.78 6.68
C GLU A 16 2.19 -2.19 7.47
N GLU A 17 2.03 -2.05 8.78
CA GLU A 17 3.08 -1.58 9.69
C GLU A 17 4.31 -2.49 9.67
N ASN A 18 4.09 -3.80 9.61
CA ASN A 18 5.15 -4.78 9.53
C ASN A 18 5.95 -4.63 8.22
N LEU A 19 5.27 -4.42 7.10
CA LEU A 19 5.91 -4.18 5.80
C LEU A 19 6.74 -2.89 5.85
N PHE A 20 6.19 -1.80 6.37
CA PHE A 20 6.87 -0.50 6.48
C PHE A 20 8.13 -0.59 7.35
N ARG A 21 8.07 -1.31 8.47
CA ARG A 21 9.25 -1.45 9.35
C ARG A 21 10.36 -2.28 8.73
N ARG A 22 10.05 -3.17 7.78
CA ARG A 22 10.99 -4.14 7.23
C ARG A 22 11.56 -3.79 5.87
N SER A 23 11.04 -2.74 5.26
CA SER A 23 11.36 -2.34 3.91
C SER A 23 11.48 -0.83 3.78
N ASP A 24 11.83 -0.39 2.59
CA ASP A 24 11.82 1.00 2.17
C ASP A 24 10.45 1.45 1.63
N TYR A 25 9.39 0.67 1.85
CA TYR A 25 8.05 0.96 1.30
C TYR A 25 7.50 2.33 1.70
N PHE A 26 7.88 2.82 2.89
CA PHE A 26 7.54 4.16 3.35
C PHE A 26 7.99 5.24 2.37
N ARG A 27 9.11 5.07 1.64
CA ARG A 27 9.59 6.05 0.65
C ARG A 27 8.56 6.31 -0.44
N SER A 28 7.81 5.27 -0.83
CA SER A 28 6.79 5.37 -1.88
C SER A 28 5.47 5.95 -1.36
N LEU A 29 5.03 5.53 -0.17
CA LEU A 29 3.67 5.80 0.31
C LEU A 29 3.57 6.95 1.33
N ASP A 30 4.62 7.22 2.10
CA ASP A 30 4.64 8.22 3.17
C ASP A 30 5.15 9.56 2.66
N ILE A 31 4.26 10.27 1.95
CA ILE A 31 4.54 11.57 1.30
C ILE A 31 5.07 12.62 2.27
N ASP A 32 4.69 12.55 3.55
CA ASP A 32 5.16 13.49 4.58
C ASP A 32 6.69 13.42 4.74
N LEU A 33 7.33 12.35 4.28
CA LEU A 33 8.78 12.20 4.26
C LEU A 33 9.43 12.64 2.96
N ASP A 34 8.68 13.03 1.93
CA ASP A 34 9.25 13.45 0.64
C ASP A 34 10.12 14.71 0.80
N SER A 35 9.76 15.63 1.70
CA SER A 35 10.54 16.86 1.93
C SER A 35 11.91 16.61 2.57
N VAL A 36 12.15 15.42 3.10
CA VAL A 36 13.41 15.03 3.76
C VAL A 36 14.17 13.95 2.97
N GLN A 37 13.67 13.55 1.80
CA GLN A 37 14.33 12.59 0.92
C GLN A 37 15.23 13.32 -0.09
N ASP A 38 16.42 12.79 -0.33
CA ASP A 38 17.34 13.31 -1.34
C ASP A 38 16.79 13.13 -2.77
N GLU A 39 16.00 12.06 -2.97
CA GLU A 39 15.34 11.73 -4.23
C GLU A 39 13.86 11.45 -3.96
N ILE A 40 12.99 12.25 -4.56
CA ILE A 40 11.54 12.06 -4.49
C ILE A 40 11.16 11.00 -5.53
N PRO A 41 10.45 9.93 -5.16
CA PRO A 41 10.05 8.92 -6.12
C PRO A 41 9.05 9.51 -7.12
N GLU A 42 9.21 9.14 -8.39
CA GLU A 42 8.24 9.47 -9.41
C GLU A 42 6.93 8.74 -9.14
N ARG A 43 5.83 9.49 -9.17
CA ARG A 43 4.50 8.94 -8.93
C ARG A 43 3.60 9.30 -10.08
N PHE A 44 2.77 8.34 -10.46
CA PHE A 44 1.84 8.48 -11.57
C PHE A 44 0.48 7.94 -11.15
N TYR A 45 -0.56 8.49 -11.77
CA TYR A 45 -1.91 7.95 -11.67
C TYR A 45 -2.46 7.63 -13.06
N CYS A 46 -3.30 6.61 -13.12
CA CYS A 46 -4.05 6.28 -14.32
C CYS A 46 -5.33 7.13 -14.35
N ALA A 47 -5.46 8.00 -15.34
CA ALA A 47 -6.66 8.78 -15.54
C ALA A 47 -7.80 7.93 -16.14
N ASN A 48 -9.03 8.43 -16.10
CA ASN A 48 -10.22 7.71 -16.59
C ASN A 48 -10.17 7.34 -18.09
N ASP A 49 -9.26 7.97 -18.85
CA ASP A 49 -8.98 7.67 -20.26
C ASP A 49 -7.89 6.59 -20.44
N GLY A 50 -7.41 5.99 -19.36
CA GLY A 50 -6.35 4.97 -19.36
C GLY A 50 -4.94 5.55 -19.47
N GLN A 51 -4.77 6.88 -19.53
CA GLN A 51 -3.45 7.49 -19.65
C GLN A 51 -2.78 7.66 -18.30
N MET A 52 -1.49 7.31 -18.24
CA MET A 52 -0.65 7.57 -17.08
C MET A 52 -0.22 9.04 -17.07
N ARG A 53 -0.42 9.71 -15.93
CA ARG A 53 -0.07 11.11 -15.73
C ARG A 53 0.73 11.27 -14.46
N SER A 54 1.73 12.16 -14.48
CA SER A 54 2.53 12.45 -13.29
C SER A 54 1.64 13.03 -12.19
N LEU A 55 1.84 12.54 -10.97
CA LEU A 55 1.10 12.98 -9.80
C LEU A 55 1.84 14.16 -9.17
N VAL A 56 1.37 15.38 -9.45
CA VAL A 56 1.96 16.63 -8.93
C VAL A 56 1.42 16.98 -7.54
N ASP A 57 0.12 16.71 -7.32
CA ASP A 57 -0.51 16.90 -6.01
C ASP A 57 -0.55 15.56 -5.26
N LEU A 58 0.44 15.38 -4.39
CA LEU A 58 0.63 14.17 -3.60
C LEU A 58 -0.44 14.00 -2.52
N THR A 59 -1.18 15.05 -2.14
CA THR A 59 -2.25 14.96 -1.12
C THR A 59 -3.39 14.04 -1.54
N THR A 60 -3.41 13.60 -2.81
CA THR A 60 -4.43 12.72 -3.40
C THR A 60 -4.14 11.22 -3.26
N MET A 61 -2.96 10.80 -2.80
CA MET A 61 -2.65 9.36 -2.67
C MET A 61 -3.39 8.70 -1.50
N TYR A 62 -3.53 9.42 -0.39
CA TYR A 62 -4.24 8.96 0.80
C TYR A 62 -5.31 9.96 1.23
N PRO A 63 -6.52 9.49 1.60
CA PRO A 63 -6.97 8.09 1.59
C PRO A 63 -7.04 7.52 0.17
N ILE A 64 -6.65 6.24 0.01
CA ILE A 64 -6.80 5.52 -1.26
C ILE A 64 -8.28 5.50 -1.64
N ASP A 65 -8.59 5.82 -2.90
CA ASP A 65 -9.94 5.75 -3.45
C ASP A 65 -10.59 4.37 -3.23
N ASP A 66 -11.92 4.31 -3.13
CA ASP A 66 -12.62 3.05 -2.80
C ASP A 66 -12.36 1.94 -3.83
N TYR A 67 -12.12 2.24 -5.10
CA TYR A 67 -11.71 1.23 -6.07
C TYR A 67 -10.27 1.43 -6.55
N GLY A 68 -9.56 2.39 -5.96
CA GLY A 68 -8.17 2.68 -6.26
C GLY A 68 -7.19 1.65 -5.70
N ALA A 69 -5.99 1.69 -6.26
CA ALA A 69 -4.85 0.93 -5.80
C ALA A 69 -3.58 1.74 -6.04
N ILE A 70 -2.55 1.51 -5.22
CA ILE A 70 -1.21 2.07 -5.45
C ILE A 70 -0.26 0.91 -5.74
N TYR A 71 0.39 0.97 -6.89
CA TYR A 71 1.46 0.06 -7.26
C TYR A 71 2.82 0.69 -6.96
N THR A 72 3.70 -0.10 -6.35
CA THR A 72 5.08 0.29 -6.05
C THR A 72 6.02 -0.81 -6.50
N SER A 73 7.00 -0.46 -7.31
CA SER A 73 8.05 -1.37 -7.79
C SER A 73 9.38 -1.12 -7.07
N GLY A 74 10.27 -2.11 -7.12
CA GLY A 74 11.67 -1.94 -6.72
C GLY A 74 11.90 -1.84 -5.21
N LEU A 75 10.96 -2.33 -4.39
CA LEU A 75 11.10 -2.34 -2.94
C LEU A 75 12.22 -3.27 -2.49
N THR A 76 12.87 -2.88 -1.41
CA THR A 76 13.90 -3.66 -0.73
C THR A 76 13.46 -3.99 0.69
N PHE A 77 13.36 -5.27 0.99
CA PHE A 77 13.15 -5.77 2.36
C PHE A 77 14.51 -6.12 2.98
N PHE A 78 14.89 -5.36 4.00
CA PHE A 78 16.19 -5.45 4.65
C PHE A 78 16.12 -5.89 6.11
N ARG A 79 14.92 -6.17 6.65
CA ARG A 79 14.75 -6.75 7.99
C ARG A 79 13.89 -8.01 8.01
N LYS A 80 14.20 -8.89 8.96
CA LYS A 80 13.43 -10.09 9.30
C LYS A 80 12.07 -9.71 9.91
N SER A 81 11.21 -10.70 10.05
CA SER A 81 9.87 -10.57 10.61
C SER A 81 9.88 -10.16 12.09
N GLU A 82 8.70 -9.78 12.58
CA GLU A 82 8.51 -9.30 13.96
C GLU A 82 8.85 -10.36 15.01
N ASP A 83 8.57 -11.64 14.74
CA ASP A 83 8.97 -12.76 15.60
C ASP A 83 10.50 -12.93 15.72
N LYS A 84 11.26 -12.28 14.83
CA LYS A 84 12.73 -12.20 14.85
C LYS A 84 13.22 -10.82 15.27
N GLY A 85 12.37 -10.01 15.90
CA GLY A 85 12.74 -8.70 16.43
C GLY A 85 13.19 -7.68 15.39
N TYR A 86 12.82 -7.85 14.12
CA TYR A 86 13.23 -6.96 13.02
C TYR A 86 14.76 -6.84 12.82
N GLU A 87 15.50 -7.91 13.13
CA GLU A 87 16.93 -8.01 12.82
C GLU A 87 17.22 -7.71 11.34
N TYR A 88 18.37 -7.10 11.05
CA TYR A 88 18.83 -6.92 9.67
C TYR A 88 19.05 -8.28 8.98
N MET A 89 18.72 -8.33 7.69
CA MET A 89 18.97 -9.49 6.85
C MET A 89 20.39 -9.44 6.31
N GLU A 90 21.10 -10.58 6.35
CA GLU A 90 22.43 -10.70 5.71
C GLU A 90 22.36 -10.48 4.21
N LYS A 91 21.25 -10.91 3.60
CA LYS A 91 20.93 -10.69 2.19
C LYS A 91 19.52 -10.10 2.08
N PRO A 92 19.38 -8.79 1.82
CA PRO A 92 18.09 -8.17 1.56
C PRO A 92 17.37 -8.81 0.38
N LEU A 93 16.04 -8.76 0.41
CA LEU A 93 15.19 -9.13 -0.72
C LEU A 93 14.90 -7.86 -1.53
N GLU A 94 15.54 -7.74 -2.68
CA GLU A 94 15.45 -6.59 -3.58
C GLU A 94 14.47 -6.87 -4.73
N GLY A 95 14.03 -5.81 -5.42
CA GLY A 95 13.18 -5.93 -6.61
C GLY A 95 11.75 -6.42 -6.29
N VAL A 96 11.27 -6.17 -5.08
CA VAL A 96 9.92 -6.56 -4.67
C VAL A 96 8.91 -5.55 -5.21
N HIS A 97 7.78 -6.06 -5.69
CA HIS A 97 6.65 -5.26 -6.14
C HIS A 97 5.51 -5.38 -5.12
N ALA A 98 4.83 -4.27 -4.84
CA ALA A 98 3.72 -4.22 -3.90
C ALA A 98 2.50 -3.50 -4.50
N LEU A 99 1.32 -3.96 -4.10
CA LEU A 99 0.04 -3.35 -4.41
C LEU A 99 -0.69 -3.05 -3.10
N ALA A 100 -1.01 -1.78 -2.88
CA ALA A 100 -1.81 -1.33 -1.74
C ALA A 100 -3.26 -1.07 -2.18
N VAL A 101 -4.21 -1.74 -1.54
CA VAL A 101 -5.66 -1.55 -1.72
C VAL A 101 -6.34 -1.48 -0.36
N ALA A 102 -7.20 -0.49 -0.18
CA ALA A 102 -7.93 -0.32 1.07
C ALA A 102 -9.11 -1.30 1.18
N ALA A 103 -9.03 -2.26 2.12
CA ALA A 103 -10.20 -3.07 2.49
C ALA A 103 -11.28 -2.21 3.21
N TYR A 104 -12.53 -2.69 3.21
CA TYR A 104 -13.60 -2.04 3.97
C TYR A 104 -13.35 -2.13 5.47
N ARG A 105 -13.42 -1.00 6.17
CA ARG A 105 -13.33 -0.94 7.63
C ARG A 105 -14.66 -1.38 8.24
N ASN A 106 -14.63 -2.38 9.13
CA ASN A 106 -15.81 -2.90 9.84
C ASN A 106 -17.03 -3.12 8.93
N PRO A 107 -16.90 -3.91 7.84
CA PRO A 107 -17.99 -4.09 6.89
C PRO A 107 -19.16 -4.82 7.56
N LYS A 108 -20.39 -4.53 7.11
CA LYS A 108 -21.56 -5.26 7.60
C LYS A 108 -21.44 -6.73 7.20
N LEU A 109 -21.58 -7.62 8.18
CA LEU A 109 -21.54 -9.06 7.98
C LEU A 109 -22.95 -9.66 7.93
N ASP A 110 -23.06 -10.80 7.25
CA ASP A 110 -24.19 -11.73 7.31
C ASP A 110 -23.65 -13.07 7.83
N GLY A 111 -23.85 -13.33 9.12
CA GLY A 111 -23.11 -14.36 9.86
C GLY A 111 -21.60 -14.08 9.83
N ASN A 112 -20.82 -15.02 9.28
CA ASN A 112 -19.36 -14.92 9.14
C ASN A 112 -18.91 -14.43 7.75
N LEU A 113 -19.85 -14.02 6.88
CA LEU A 113 -19.56 -13.56 5.52
C LEU A 113 -19.82 -12.07 5.39
N LEU A 114 -19.20 -11.44 4.38
CA LEU A 114 -19.56 -10.07 3.99
C LEU A 114 -21.01 -10.04 3.51
N SER A 115 -21.79 -9.06 3.99
CA SER A 115 -23.12 -8.84 3.42
C SER A 115 -23.03 -8.49 1.92
N PRO A 116 -24.09 -8.76 1.12
CA PRO A 116 -24.02 -8.69 -0.34
C PRO A 116 -23.41 -7.40 -0.90
N LYS A 117 -23.75 -6.24 -0.32
CA LYS A 117 -23.20 -4.94 -0.72
C LYS A 117 -21.67 -4.90 -0.62
N TYR A 118 -21.11 -5.33 0.51
CA TYR A 118 -19.68 -5.31 0.76
C TYR A 118 -18.94 -6.41 0.00
N ALA A 119 -19.57 -7.57 -0.20
CA ALA A 119 -19.01 -8.64 -1.03
C ALA A 119 -18.82 -8.18 -2.48
N VAL A 120 -19.83 -7.53 -3.07
CA VAL A 120 -19.75 -6.96 -4.43
C VAL A 120 -18.67 -5.88 -4.52
N GLY A 121 -18.60 -4.97 -3.55
CA GLY A 121 -17.57 -3.93 -3.51
C GLY A 121 -16.16 -4.51 -3.38
N MET A 122 -15.97 -5.51 -2.51
CA MET A 122 -14.67 -6.17 -2.32
C MET A 122 -14.24 -6.94 -3.57
N ARG A 123 -15.19 -7.58 -4.25
CA ARG A 123 -14.93 -8.21 -5.55
C ARG A 123 -14.36 -7.20 -6.56
N LYS A 124 -14.96 -6.02 -6.70
CA LYS A 124 -14.45 -4.96 -7.61
C LYS A 124 -13.04 -4.50 -7.25
N LYS A 125 -12.75 -4.34 -5.95
CA LYS A 125 -11.40 -4.02 -5.45
C LYS A 125 -10.38 -5.11 -5.84
N LEU A 126 -10.74 -6.39 -5.69
CA LEU A 126 -9.90 -7.52 -6.08
C LEU A 126 -9.71 -7.62 -7.59
N GLU A 127 -10.76 -7.38 -8.38
CA GLU A 127 -10.68 -7.33 -9.83
C GLU A 127 -9.67 -6.26 -10.28
N ASN A 128 -9.74 -5.04 -9.72
CA ASN A 128 -8.77 -3.99 -10.04
C ASN A 128 -7.34 -4.37 -9.63
N LEU A 129 -7.15 -4.93 -8.43
CA LEU A 129 -5.83 -5.40 -7.96
C LEU A 129 -5.22 -6.41 -8.94
N LEU A 130 -6.00 -7.40 -9.36
CA LEU A 130 -5.56 -8.43 -10.30
C LEU A 130 -5.31 -7.86 -11.70
N SER A 131 -6.14 -6.91 -12.14
CA SER A 131 -5.91 -6.22 -13.42
C SER A 131 -4.59 -5.47 -13.43
N ILE A 132 -4.23 -4.78 -12.34
CA ILE A 132 -2.94 -4.09 -12.24
C ILE A 132 -1.79 -5.10 -12.20
N ALA A 133 -1.94 -6.18 -11.43
CA ALA A 133 -0.89 -7.21 -11.28
C ALA A 133 -0.64 -8.04 -12.56
N HIS A 134 -1.60 -8.07 -13.48
CA HIS A 134 -1.49 -8.83 -14.73
C HIS A 134 -0.51 -8.18 -15.72
N TYR A 135 -0.42 -6.85 -15.70
CA TYR A 135 0.45 -6.05 -16.55
C TYR A 135 1.80 -5.77 -15.89
#